data_AF-A0A0C9RLZ4-F1
#
_entry.id   AF-A0A0C9RLZ4-F1
#
_cell.length_a   1.000
_cell.length_b   1.000
_cell.length_c   1.000
_cell.angle_alpha   90.00
_cell.angle_beta   90.00
_cell.angle_gamma   90.00
#
_symmetry.space_group_name_H-M   'P 1'
#
loop_
_entity.id
_entity.type
_entity.pdbx_description
1 polymer ?
#
loop_
_entity_poly.entity_id
_entity_poly.type
_entity_poly.pdbx_seq_one_letter_code
_entity_poly.pdbx_strand_id
1 'polypeptide(L)'
;MIEQQRQRIERAVTEMVDDMDKTHLRKMQTDMHLCAAKCCQDMNSSLDSVQRCVDRCSAPLTRAQNYVQHELGEFQGRLQRCVMQCNDDVKVKMPPNPSESDIAKYTDQFERCAIQCVDKHVGLIPTMMKTIKSVLAKGPESIPQV
;
A
#
# COMPACT_ATOMS: atom_id res chain seq x y z
N MET A 1 15.39 17.76 3.80
CA MET A 1 14.25 17.48 4.72
C MET A 1 13.22 16.53 4.12
N ILE A 2 12.92 16.65 2.82
CA ILE A 2 11.99 15.75 2.11
C ILE A 2 12.38 14.27 2.21
N GLU A 3 13.67 13.95 2.16
CA GLU A 3 14.13 12.56 2.28
C GLU A 3 13.83 11.92 3.64
N GLN A 4 13.92 12.70 4.73
CA GLN A 4 13.47 12.23 6.05
C GLN A 4 11.97 11.97 6.09
N GLN A 5 11.17 12.84 5.42
CA GLN A 5 9.73 12.63 5.33
C GLN A 5 9.37 11.38 4.54
N ARG A 6 10.09 11.12 3.43
CA ARG A 6 9.97 9.90 2.65
C ARG A 6 10.27 8.66 3.51
N GLN A 7 11.38 8.66 4.25
CA GLN A 7 11.75 7.55 5.13
C GLN A 7 10.71 7.29 6.23
N ARG A 8 10.07 8.33 6.78
CA ARG A 8 8.99 8.18 7.78
C ARG A 8 7.81 7.40 7.20
N ILE A 9 7.41 7.73 5.97
CA ILE A 9 6.30 7.05 5.28
C ILE A 9 6.68 5.61 4.96
N GLU A 10 7.86 5.39 4.36
CA GLU A 10 8.33 4.05 4.02
C GLU A 10 8.39 3.13 5.24
N ARG A 11 8.89 3.65 6.37
CA ARG A 11 8.95 2.90 7.63
C ARG A 11 7.56 2.53 8.14
N ALA A 12 6.64 3.50 8.23
CA ALA A 12 5.30 3.26 8.73
C ALA A 12 4.51 2.28 7.84
N VAL A 13 4.68 2.37 6.52
CA VAL A 13 4.09 1.42 5.57
C VAL A 13 4.69 0.03 5.72
N THR A 14 6.02 -0.07 5.88
CA THR A 14 6.71 -1.36 6.04
C THR A 14 6.29 -2.07 7.33
N GLU A 15 6.25 -1.34 8.46
CA GLU A 15 5.77 -1.87 9.74
C GLU A 15 4.33 -2.38 9.63
N MET A 16 3.48 -1.65 8.90
CA MET A 16 2.10 -2.06 8.65
C MET A 16 2.02 -3.37 7.85
N VAL A 17 2.78 -3.48 6.76
CA VAL A 17 2.80 -4.67 5.90
C VAL A 17 3.33 -5.89 6.67
N ASP A 18 4.40 -5.73 7.44
CA ASP A 18 4.96 -6.81 8.26
C ASP A 18 3.98 -7.31 9.32
N ASP A 19 3.25 -6.41 9.97
CA ASP A 19 2.23 -6.80 10.94
C ASP A 19 1.03 -7.52 10.28
N MET A 20 0.54 -7.04 9.12
CA MET A 20 -0.52 -7.74 8.37
C MET A 20 -0.08 -9.12 7.88
N ASP A 21 1.17 -9.23 7.45
CA ASP A 21 1.78 -10.49 7.06
C ASP A 21 1.75 -11.50 8.23
N LYS A 22 2.28 -11.09 9.39
CA LYS A 22 2.31 -11.91 10.61
C LYS A 22 0.94 -12.31 11.12
N THR A 23 -0.04 -11.41 11.02
CA THR A 23 -1.36 -11.61 11.66
C THR A 23 -2.38 -12.29 10.76
N HIS A 24 -2.31 -12.10 9.43
CA HIS A 24 -3.34 -12.58 8.51
C HIS A 24 -2.74 -13.36 7.32
N LEU A 25 -1.77 -12.77 6.59
CA LEU A 25 -1.35 -13.32 5.30
C LEU A 25 -0.57 -14.64 5.43
N ARG A 26 0.28 -14.81 6.43
CA ARG A 26 1.02 -16.07 6.66
C ARG A 26 0.12 -17.28 6.89
N LYS A 27 -1.00 -17.07 7.58
CA LYS A 27 -1.99 -18.13 7.78
C LYS A 27 -2.63 -18.51 6.45
N MET A 28 -3.04 -17.51 5.66
CA MET A 28 -3.59 -17.74 4.32
C MET A 28 -2.59 -18.43 3.38
N GLN A 29 -1.30 -18.08 3.46
CA GLN A 29 -0.22 -18.76 2.74
C GLN A 29 -0.10 -20.22 3.14
N THR A 30 -0.16 -20.51 4.45
CA THR A 30 -0.12 -21.88 4.97
C THR A 30 -1.29 -22.70 4.43
N ASP A 31 -2.51 -22.17 4.51
CA ASP A 31 -3.72 -22.83 4.01
C ASP A 31 -3.64 -23.07 2.49
N MET A 32 -3.15 -22.08 1.73
CA MET A 32 -2.90 -22.18 0.30
C MET A 32 -1.91 -23.31 -0.05
N HIS A 33 -0.76 -23.35 0.64
CA HIS A 33 0.27 -24.36 0.39
C HIS A 33 -0.18 -25.77 0.79
N LEU A 34 -0.87 -25.93 1.91
CA LEU A 34 -1.41 -27.22 2.33
C LEU A 34 -2.49 -27.72 1.36
N CYS A 35 -3.34 -26.82 0.85
CA CYS A 35 -4.32 -27.13 -0.17
C CYS A 35 -3.64 -27.57 -1.48
N ALA A 36 -2.67 -26.79 -1.97
CA ALA A 36 -1.93 -27.10 -3.19
C ALA A 36 -1.17 -28.43 -3.09
N ALA A 37 -0.56 -28.71 -1.94
CA ALA A 37 0.12 -29.99 -1.70
C ALA A 37 -0.83 -31.18 -1.85
N LYS A 38 -2.07 -31.09 -1.33
CA LYS A 38 -3.09 -32.13 -1.52
C LYS A 38 -3.49 -32.30 -2.99
N CYS A 39 -3.60 -31.19 -3.74
CA CYS A 39 -3.84 -31.27 -5.20
C CYS A 39 -2.73 -32.06 -5.90
N CYS A 40 -1.48 -31.81 -5.56
CA CYS A 40 -0.32 -32.46 -6.18
C CYS A 40 -0.11 -33.92 -5.75
N GLN A 41 -0.76 -34.37 -4.66
CA GLN A 41 -0.71 -35.76 -4.21
C GLN A 41 -1.64 -36.68 -5.02
N ASP A 42 -2.58 -36.12 -5.78
CA ASP A 42 -3.46 -36.90 -6.64
C ASP A 42 -2.73 -37.33 -7.93
N MET A 43 -2.22 -38.55 -7.92
CA MET A 43 -1.51 -39.17 -9.05
C MET A 43 -2.44 -39.70 -10.15
N ASN A 44 -3.77 -39.69 -9.92
CA ASN A 44 -4.75 -40.21 -10.88
C ASN A 44 -5.34 -39.09 -11.75
N SER A 45 -5.37 -37.86 -11.23
CA SER A 45 -5.87 -36.70 -11.96
C SER A 45 -4.95 -36.27 -13.11
N SER A 46 -5.54 -35.70 -14.16
CA SER A 46 -4.77 -35.07 -15.24
C SER A 46 -4.05 -33.82 -14.76
N LEU A 47 -2.99 -33.44 -15.48
CA LEU A 47 -2.23 -32.21 -15.25
C LEU A 47 -3.14 -30.96 -15.16
N ASP A 48 -4.06 -30.79 -16.11
CA ASP A 48 -5.00 -29.66 -16.12
C ASP A 48 -5.93 -29.62 -14.91
N SER A 49 -6.26 -30.78 -14.35
CA SER A 49 -7.13 -30.87 -13.17
C SER A 49 -6.37 -30.49 -11.91
N VAL A 50 -5.13 -30.96 -11.77
CA VAL A 50 -4.23 -30.58 -10.67
C VAL A 50 -3.92 -29.09 -10.71
N GLN A 51 -3.60 -28.53 -11.89
CA GLN A 51 -3.31 -27.10 -12.02
C GLN A 51 -4.52 -26.24 -11.61
N ARG A 52 -5.72 -26.56 -12.09
CA ARG A 52 -6.96 -25.86 -11.68
C ARG A 52 -7.25 -25.97 -10.18
N CYS A 53 -6.89 -27.08 -9.55
CA CYS A 53 -6.99 -27.24 -8.11
C CYS A 53 -6.04 -26.27 -7.38
N VAL A 54 -4.77 -26.21 -7.81
CA VAL A 54 -3.75 -25.29 -7.25
C VAL A 54 -4.16 -23.83 -7.43
N ASP A 55 -4.68 -23.46 -8.61
CA ASP A 55 -5.15 -22.10 -8.89
C ASP A 55 -6.31 -21.69 -7.96
N ARG A 56 -7.21 -22.62 -7.64
CA ARG A 56 -8.28 -22.38 -6.66
C ARG A 56 -7.75 -22.21 -5.24
N CYS A 57 -6.72 -22.98 -4.86
CA CYS A 57 -6.07 -22.84 -3.56
C CYS A 57 -5.41 -21.47 -3.38
N SER A 58 -4.86 -20.88 -4.45
CA SER A 58 -4.17 -19.59 -4.40
C SER A 58 -5.11 -18.37 -4.46
N ALA A 59 -6.27 -18.51 -5.10
CA ALA A 59 -7.21 -17.40 -5.31
C ALA A 59 -7.58 -16.59 -4.04
N PRO A 60 -7.79 -17.19 -2.86
CA PRO A 60 -7.98 -16.44 -1.60
C PRO A 60 -6.82 -15.50 -1.24
N LEU A 61 -5.59 -16.02 -1.30
CA LEU A 61 -4.39 -15.27 -0.96
C LEU A 61 -4.13 -14.16 -1.98
N THR A 62 -4.26 -14.47 -3.27
CA THR A 62 -4.09 -13.48 -4.35
C THR A 62 -5.06 -12.33 -4.19
N ARG A 63 -6.34 -12.61 -3.86
CA ARG A 63 -7.33 -11.56 -3.57
C ARG A 63 -6.93 -10.68 -2.40
N ALA A 64 -6.48 -11.27 -1.29
CA ALA A 64 -6.00 -10.52 -0.14
C ALA A 64 -4.80 -9.62 -0.48
N GLN A 65 -3.82 -10.15 -1.22
CA GLN A 65 -2.64 -9.41 -1.63
C GLN A 65 -2.99 -8.24 -2.56
N ASN A 66 -3.86 -8.46 -3.54
CA ASN A 66 -4.33 -7.41 -4.44
C ASN A 66 -5.06 -6.30 -3.68
N TYR A 67 -5.93 -6.67 -2.74
CA TYR A 67 -6.64 -5.70 -1.90
C TYR A 67 -5.68 -4.83 -1.07
N VAL A 68 -4.70 -5.45 -0.40
CA VAL A 68 -3.68 -4.72 0.37
C VAL A 68 -2.87 -3.78 -0.53
N GLN A 69 -2.45 -4.25 -1.71
CA GLN A 69 -1.71 -3.45 -2.69
C GLN A 69 -2.54 -2.27 -3.22
N HIS A 70 -3.82 -2.48 -3.49
CA HIS A 70 -4.73 -1.44 -3.93
C HIS A 70 -4.86 -0.32 -2.89
N GLU A 71 -5.13 -0.66 -1.63
CA GLU A 71 -5.26 0.32 -0.53
C GLU A 71 -3.97 1.11 -0.30
N LEU A 72 -2.82 0.43 -0.40
CA LEU A 72 -1.50 1.08 -0.36
C LEU A 72 -1.28 2.02 -1.55
N GLY A 73 -1.65 1.61 -2.76
CA GLY A 73 -1.57 2.42 -3.97
C GLY A 73 -2.44 3.68 -3.86
N GLU A 74 -3.68 3.54 -3.37
CA GLU A 74 -4.58 4.66 -3.11
C GLU A 74 -4.00 5.64 -2.08
N PHE A 75 -3.41 5.12 -1.00
CA PHE A 75 -2.72 5.95 -0.01
C PHE A 75 -1.54 6.71 -0.61
N GLN A 76 -0.66 6.02 -1.34
CA GLN A 76 0.49 6.63 -2.01
C GLN A 76 0.05 7.69 -3.03
N GLY A 77 -0.98 7.40 -3.82
CA GLY A 77 -1.54 8.34 -4.80
C GLY A 77 -2.09 9.61 -4.14
N ARG A 78 -2.81 9.49 -3.02
CA ARG A 78 -3.30 10.66 -2.25
C ARG A 78 -2.14 11.51 -1.72
N LEU A 79 -1.10 10.87 -1.18
CA LEU A 79 0.09 11.56 -0.69
C LEU A 79 0.83 12.29 -1.83
N GLN A 80 1.07 11.62 -2.95
CA GLN A 80 1.75 12.21 -4.10
C GLN A 80 0.97 13.42 -4.63
N ARG A 81 -0.36 13.31 -4.77
CA ARG A 81 -1.22 14.44 -5.15
C ARG A 81 -1.12 15.61 -4.17
N CYS A 82 -1.06 15.34 -2.86
CA CYS A 82 -0.89 16.38 -1.85
C CYS A 82 0.44 17.15 -2.04
N VAL A 83 1.55 16.43 -2.23
CA VAL A 83 2.86 17.06 -2.44
C VAL A 83 2.93 17.80 -3.79
N MET A 84 2.31 17.27 -4.84
CA MET A 84 2.21 17.97 -6.13
C MET A 84 1.41 19.27 -6.01
N GLN A 85 0.31 19.28 -5.25
CA GLN A 85 -0.44 20.51 -4.99
C GLN A 85 0.43 21.58 -4.33
N CYS A 86 1.28 21.20 -3.35
CA CYS A 86 2.23 22.14 -2.74
C CYS A 86 3.17 22.79 -3.79
N ASN A 87 3.61 22.01 -4.77
CA ASN A 87 4.47 22.51 -5.85
C ASN A 87 3.71 23.50 -6.75
N ASP A 88 2.49 23.15 -7.14
CA ASP A 88 1.66 23.99 -7.99
C ASP A 88 1.30 25.31 -7.30
N ASP A 89 0.94 25.26 -6.02
CA ASP A 89 0.65 26.45 -5.20
C ASP A 89 1.84 27.40 -5.09
N VAL A 90 3.06 26.86 -5.07
CA VAL A 90 4.30 27.66 -5.05
C VAL A 90 4.59 28.24 -6.43
N LYS A 91 4.45 27.45 -7.50
CA LYS A 91 4.68 27.89 -8.88
C LYS A 91 3.77 29.06 -9.26
N VAL A 92 2.49 29.03 -8.85
CA VAL A 92 1.53 30.11 -9.11
C VAL A 92 1.96 31.44 -8.46
N LYS A 93 2.68 31.39 -7.33
CA LYS A 93 3.15 32.58 -6.61
C LYS A 93 4.52 33.08 -7.08
N MET A 94 5.28 32.23 -7.76
CA MET A 94 6.65 32.55 -8.17
C MET A 94 6.65 33.55 -9.33
N PRO A 95 7.42 34.64 -9.26
CA PRO A 95 7.51 35.60 -10.35
C PRO A 95 8.23 34.98 -11.57
N PRO A 96 8.00 35.48 -12.80
CA PRO A 96 8.58 34.93 -14.03
C PRO A 96 10.12 34.91 -14.05
N ASN A 97 10.75 35.88 -13.39
CA ASN A 97 12.20 35.97 -13.20
C ASN A 97 12.48 36.08 -11.69
N PRO A 98 12.54 34.95 -10.98
CA PRO A 98 12.72 34.95 -9.53
C PRO A 98 14.16 35.29 -9.14
N SER A 99 14.32 36.10 -8.09
CA SER A 99 15.62 36.29 -7.45
C SER A 99 16.03 35.06 -6.64
N GLU A 100 17.30 34.96 -6.24
CA GLU A 100 17.74 33.92 -5.29
C GLU A 100 16.93 33.96 -3.99
N SER A 101 16.55 35.14 -3.52
CA SER A 101 15.73 35.30 -2.31
C SER A 101 14.31 34.75 -2.49
N ASP A 102 13.73 34.94 -3.69
CA ASP A 102 12.42 34.37 -4.03
C ASP A 102 12.49 32.85 -4.09
N ILE A 103 13.52 32.31 -4.75
CA ILE A 103 13.76 30.85 -4.84
C ILE A 103 13.86 30.26 -3.44
N ALA A 104 14.66 30.84 -2.54
CA ALA A 104 14.82 30.36 -1.18
C ALA A 104 13.49 30.41 -0.40
N LYS A 105 12.76 31.53 -0.48
CA LYS A 105 11.47 31.73 0.19
C LYS A 105 10.42 30.71 -0.28
N TYR A 106 10.32 30.49 -1.58
CA TYR A 106 9.35 29.58 -2.16
C TYR A 106 9.72 28.11 -1.97
N THR A 107 11.01 27.80 -1.90
CA THR A 107 11.50 26.47 -1.51
C THR A 107 11.11 26.14 -0.06
N ASP A 108 11.33 27.05 0.89
CA ASP A 108 10.91 26.87 2.29
C ASP A 108 9.38 26.70 2.41
N GLN A 109 8.59 27.46 1.65
CA GLN A 109 7.13 27.28 1.60
C GLN A 109 6.73 25.90 1.09
N PHE A 110 7.36 25.42 0.01
CA PHE A 110 7.13 24.08 -0.51
C PHE A 110 7.47 23.01 0.54
N GLU A 111 8.63 23.11 1.18
CA GLU A 111 9.06 22.15 2.19
C GLU A 111 8.10 22.09 3.38
N ARG A 112 7.66 23.24 3.91
CA ARG A 112 6.66 23.28 5.01
C ARG A 112 5.34 22.63 4.61
N CYS A 113 4.85 22.91 3.40
CA CYS A 113 3.63 22.28 2.87
C CYS A 113 3.80 20.76 2.72
N ALA A 114 4.92 20.30 2.16
CA ALA A 114 5.21 18.89 2.01
C ALA A 114 5.28 18.15 3.36
N ILE A 115 5.86 18.77 4.39
CA ILE A 115 5.88 18.22 5.76
C ILE A 115 4.46 18.04 6.30
N GLN A 116 3.59 19.05 6.13
CA GLN A 116 2.19 18.96 6.55
C GLN A 116 1.42 17.85 5.81
N CYS A 117 1.67 17.69 4.50
CA CYS A 117 1.13 16.56 3.74
C CYS A 117 1.56 15.22 4.35
N VAL A 118 2.85 15.06 4.66
CA VAL A 118 3.38 13.83 5.23
C VAL A 118 2.81 13.56 6.62
N ASP A 119 2.80 14.54 7.52
CA ASP A 119 2.26 14.39 8.89
C ASP A 119 0.79 14.00 8.87
N LYS A 120 -0.01 14.65 8.00
CA LYS A 120 -1.41 14.30 7.80
C LYS A 120 -1.56 12.84 7.34
N HIS A 121 -0.80 12.41 6.34
CA HIS A 121 -0.94 11.08 5.76
C HIS A 121 -0.40 9.98 6.69
N VAL A 122 0.72 10.21 7.38
CA VAL A 122 1.23 9.30 8.42
C VAL A 122 0.17 9.08 9.50
N GLY A 123 -0.56 10.13 9.91
CA GLY A 123 -1.67 10.04 10.85
C GLY A 123 -2.87 9.19 10.36
N LEU A 124 -3.02 8.98 9.04
CA LEU A 124 -4.08 8.14 8.46
C LEU A 124 -3.73 6.65 8.41
N ILE A 125 -2.43 6.31 8.48
CA ILE A 125 -1.96 4.92 8.35
C ILE A 125 -2.61 3.99 9.39
N PRO A 126 -2.72 4.33 10.69
CA PRO A 126 -3.33 3.42 11.67
C PRO A 126 -4.79 3.10 11.35
N THR A 127 -5.56 4.08 10.87
CA THR A 127 -6.96 3.88 10.50
C THR A 127 -7.08 3.01 9.26
N MET A 128 -6.28 3.28 8.22
CA MET A 128 -6.21 2.46 7.02
C MET A 128 -5.86 1.01 7.36
N MET A 129 -4.82 0.80 8.18
CA MET A 129 -4.42 -0.53 8.65
C MET A 129 -5.55 -1.26 9.37
N LYS A 130 -6.28 -0.57 10.26
CA LYS A 130 -7.42 -1.15 10.98
C LYS A 130 -8.52 -1.59 10.01
N THR A 131 -8.81 -0.78 8.99
CA THR A 131 -9.79 -1.12 7.95
C THR A 131 -9.35 -2.36 7.17
N ILE A 132 -8.10 -2.38 6.69
CA ILE A 132 -7.58 -3.52 5.90
C ILE A 132 -7.66 -4.81 6.72
N LYS A 133 -7.17 -4.79 7.96
CA LYS A 133 -7.23 -5.95 8.86
C LYS A 133 -8.66 -6.42 9.10
N SER A 134 -9.59 -5.50 9.29
CA SER A 134 -11.02 -5.83 9.48
C SER A 134 -11.60 -6.57 8.27
N VAL A 135 -11.20 -6.18 7.05
CA VAL A 135 -11.59 -6.89 5.82
C VAL A 135 -10.95 -8.28 5.77
N LEU A 136 -9.65 -8.38 6.03
CA LEU A 136 -8.93 -9.66 6.01
C LEU A 136 -9.46 -10.64 7.07
N ALA A 137 -9.86 -10.15 8.25
CA ALA A 137 -10.39 -10.96 9.34
C ALA A 137 -11.76 -11.60 9.04
N LYS A 138 -12.54 -11.02 8.11
CA LYS A 138 -13.82 -11.60 7.66
C LYS A 138 -13.64 -12.78 6.70
N GLY A 139 -12.41 -13.05 6.29
CA GLY A 139 -12.07 -14.18 5.42
C GLY A 139 -12.18 -13.84 3.92
N PRO A 140 -11.74 -14.79 3.07
CA PRO A 140 -11.45 -14.51 1.65
C PRO A 140 -12.65 -14.09 0.80
N GLU A 141 -13.85 -14.54 1.16
CA GLU A 141 -15.08 -14.23 0.43
C GLU A 141 -15.56 -12.80 0.66
N SER A 142 -15.11 -12.16 1.75
CA SER A 142 -15.45 -10.78 2.09
C SER A 142 -14.47 -9.76 1.53
N ILE A 143 -13.40 -10.20 0.86
CA ILE A 143 -12.37 -9.32 0.30
C ILE A 143 -12.89 -8.75 -1.03
N PRO A 144 -12.95 -7.41 -1.18
CA PRO A 144 -13.37 -6.78 -2.43
C PRO A 144 -12.49 -7.22 -3.61
N GLN A 145 -13.11 -7.39 -4.78
CA GLN A 145 -12.37 -7.51 -6.03
C GLN A 145 -12.04 -6.10 -6.52
N VAL A 146 -10.78 -5.72 -6.39
CA VAL A 146 -10.20 -4.43 -6.80
C VAL A 146 -9.05 -4.65 -7.76
#